data_AF-A0A3G4VPM5-F1
#
_entry.id   AF-A0A3G4VPM5-F1
#
_cell.length_a   1.000
_cell.length_b   1.000
_cell.length_c   1.000
_cell.angle_alpha   90.00
_cell.angle_beta   90.00
_cell.angle_gamma   90.00
#
_symmetry.space_group_name_H-M   'P 1'
#
loop_
_entity.id
_entity.type
_entity.pdbx_description
1 polymer ?
#
loop_
_entity_poly.entity_id
_entity_poly.type
_entity_poly.pdbx_seq_one_letter_code
_entity_poly.pdbx_strand_id
1 'polypeptide(L)'
;MSIGGAAAGIDLNSAAVADRFVATLVPILKKYNFDGIDIDIETGLVGSGTITRLSPSQTNLIRVIDGILAQMPAGFGLTMAPETAYVTGGSVTYGSIWGAYLPVIKKYADNGRLWWLNTQYYNGSMYGCSGDSYSAGTVQGFTAQTDCLNKGLVIQGTTIRVPYDKQVPGLPAQPGAAGGHMTPALVAQAWNRYAGGLKGLMTWSVNWDGAKNWTFGNNVKTLQGR
;
A
#
# COMPACT_ATOMS: atom_id res chain seq x y z
N MET A 1 -9.49 0.60 10.04
CA MET A 1 -8.74 1.67 10.73
C MET A 1 -7.35 1.73 10.14
N SER A 2 -6.90 2.90 9.67
CA SER A 2 -5.50 3.05 9.23
C SER A 2 -4.57 3.22 10.43
N ILE A 3 -3.38 2.62 10.34
CA ILE A 3 -2.32 2.63 11.34
C ILE A 3 -1.10 3.23 10.67
N GLY A 4 -0.75 4.46 11.03
CA GLY A 4 0.35 5.17 10.38
C GLY A 4 0.12 6.66 10.29
N GLY A 5 0.63 7.25 9.20
CA GLY A 5 0.66 8.67 8.93
C GLY A 5 2.03 9.31 9.24
N ALA A 6 2.33 10.40 8.55
CA ALA A 6 3.65 11.05 8.56
C ALA A 6 4.19 11.45 9.95
N ALA A 7 3.32 11.59 10.96
CA ALA A 7 3.67 11.97 12.32
C ALA A 7 3.61 10.81 13.34
N ALA A 8 3.18 9.61 12.94
CA ALA A 8 2.97 8.49 13.84
C ALA A 8 4.02 7.39 13.57
N GLY A 9 5.17 7.48 14.24
CA GLY A 9 6.18 6.42 14.24
C GLY A 9 5.82 5.34 15.25
N ILE A 10 5.74 4.08 14.80
CA ILE A 10 5.73 2.92 15.68
C ILE A 10 7.16 2.41 15.78
N ASP A 11 7.70 2.30 16.99
CA ASP A 11 9.01 1.66 17.18
C ASP A 11 8.90 0.16 16.91
N LEU A 12 9.33 -0.23 15.72
CA LEU A 12 9.35 -1.61 15.26
C LEU A 12 10.64 -2.35 15.65
N ASN A 13 11.49 -1.82 16.53
CA ASN A 13 12.71 -2.52 16.95
C ASN A 13 12.52 -3.43 18.17
N SER A 14 11.36 -3.35 18.84
CA SER A 14 11.07 -4.09 20.07
C SER A 14 9.81 -4.94 19.96
N ALA A 15 9.96 -6.25 20.18
CA ALA A 15 8.82 -7.17 20.25
C ALA A 15 7.86 -6.82 21.40
N ALA A 16 8.38 -6.31 22.52
CA ALA A 16 7.56 -5.87 23.64
C ALA A 16 6.72 -4.63 23.30
N VAL A 17 7.26 -3.71 22.50
CA VAL A 17 6.50 -2.55 21.99
C VAL A 17 5.41 -3.01 21.01
N ALA A 18 5.74 -3.95 20.11
CA ALA A 18 4.77 -4.55 19.20
C ALA A 18 3.61 -5.22 19.96
N ASP A 19 3.89 -6.00 21.01
CA ASP A 19 2.85 -6.67 21.82
C ASP A 19 1.95 -5.67 22.55
N ARG A 20 2.54 -4.62 23.14
CA ARG A 20 1.77 -3.54 23.78
C ARG A 20 0.90 -2.79 22.79
N PHE A 21 1.42 -2.55 21.58
CA PHE A 21 0.66 -1.93 20.51
C PHE A 21 -0.58 -2.77 20.17
N VAL A 22 -0.42 -4.08 19.96
CA VAL A 22 -1.54 -5.01 19.73
C VAL A 22 -2.55 -4.97 20.88
N ALA A 23 -2.08 -5.06 22.13
CA ALA A 23 -2.92 -5.04 23.33
C ALA A 23 -3.73 -3.74 23.47
N THR A 24 -3.20 -2.62 22.98
CA THR A 24 -3.88 -1.32 23.00
C THR A 24 -4.87 -1.17 21.85
N LEU A 25 -4.51 -1.68 20.66
CA LEU A 25 -5.28 -1.45 19.45
C LEU A 25 -6.50 -2.36 19.35
N VAL A 26 -6.37 -3.63 19.71
CA VAL A 26 -7.47 -4.61 19.58
C VAL A 26 -8.74 -4.19 20.34
N PRO A 27 -8.68 -3.68 21.59
CA PRO A 27 -9.86 -3.14 22.26
C PRO A 27 -10.55 -2.00 21.51
N ILE A 28 -9.79 -1.11 20.86
CA ILE A 28 -10.32 -0.01 20.04
C ILE A 28 -11.02 -0.59 18.80
N LEU A 29 -10.38 -1.53 18.12
CA LEU A 29 -10.93 -2.20 16.94
C LEU A 29 -12.28 -2.86 17.25
N LYS A 30 -12.37 -3.54 18.40
CA LYS A 30 -13.60 -4.18 18.89
C LYS A 30 -14.65 -3.16 19.32
N LYS A 31 -14.28 -2.14 20.10
CA LYS A 31 -15.21 -1.12 20.62
C LYS A 31 -15.94 -0.38 19.51
N TYR A 32 -15.24 -0.08 18.42
CA TYR A 32 -15.78 0.69 17.30
C TYR A 32 -16.17 -0.17 16.10
N ASN A 33 -16.20 -1.49 16.24
CA ASN A 33 -16.63 -2.44 15.21
C ASN A 33 -15.94 -2.20 13.85
N PHE A 34 -14.63 -1.99 13.86
CA PHE A 34 -13.91 -1.86 12.60
C PHE A 34 -13.96 -3.18 11.81
N ASP A 35 -14.06 -3.09 10.48
CA ASP A 35 -14.04 -4.27 9.60
C ASP A 35 -12.63 -4.78 9.29
N GLY A 36 -11.62 -3.94 9.52
CA GLY A 36 -10.24 -4.23 9.15
C GLY A 36 -9.24 -3.18 9.61
N ILE A 37 -7.97 -3.45 9.32
CA ILE A 37 -6.84 -2.53 9.48
C ILE A 37 -6.18 -2.22 8.13
N ASP A 38 -5.67 -1.01 8.02
CA ASP A 38 -4.86 -0.53 6.91
C ASP A 38 -3.47 -0.17 7.45
N ILE A 39 -2.42 -0.76 6.88
CA ILE A 39 -1.03 -0.57 7.33
C ILE A 39 -0.38 0.53 6.49
N ASP A 40 -0.12 1.67 7.12
CA ASP A 40 0.46 2.89 6.52
C ASP A 40 1.74 3.31 7.27
N ILE A 41 2.61 2.33 7.58
CA ILE A 41 3.80 2.52 8.41
C ILE A 41 5.07 2.50 7.55
N GLU A 42 5.71 3.64 7.37
CA GLU A 42 6.97 3.73 6.62
C GLU A 42 8.15 4.00 7.55
N THR A 43 7.95 4.89 8.52
CA THR A 43 9.00 5.32 9.44
C THR A 43 9.46 4.13 10.30
N GLY A 44 10.77 3.85 10.25
CA GLY A 44 11.39 2.77 11.03
C GLY A 44 11.32 1.38 10.37
N LEU A 45 10.60 1.22 9.25
CA LEU A 45 10.61 -0.04 8.52
C LEU A 45 11.80 -0.09 7.55
N VAL A 46 12.68 -1.06 7.76
CA VAL A 46 13.90 -1.23 6.94
C VAL A 46 14.09 -2.71 6.63
N GLY A 47 14.61 -3.01 5.45
CA GLY A 47 14.96 -4.36 5.01
C GLY A 47 16.31 -4.81 5.55
N SER A 48 16.52 -6.13 5.65
CA SER A 48 17.78 -6.74 6.07
C SER A 48 18.87 -6.78 4.98
N GLY A 49 18.53 -6.37 3.76
CA GLY A 49 19.34 -6.59 2.54
C GLY A 49 19.20 -7.99 1.93
N THR A 50 18.50 -8.93 2.58
CA THR A 50 18.21 -10.27 2.04
C THR A 50 16.70 -10.52 2.04
N ILE A 51 16.07 -10.75 0.88
CA ILE A 51 14.60 -10.83 0.75
C ILE A 51 13.98 -11.97 1.55
N THR A 52 14.72 -13.07 1.72
CA THR A 52 14.29 -14.26 2.47
C THR A 52 14.62 -14.19 3.96
N ARG A 53 15.27 -13.12 4.44
CA ARG A 53 15.58 -12.92 5.86
C ARG A 53 14.95 -11.61 6.32
N LEU A 54 13.99 -11.68 7.24
CA LEU A 54 13.37 -10.48 7.79
C LEU A 54 14.35 -9.70 8.66
N SER A 55 14.28 -8.37 8.61
CA SER A 55 14.87 -7.50 9.63
C SER A 55 14.07 -7.55 10.93
N PRO A 56 14.59 -6.98 12.04
CA PRO A 56 13.80 -6.79 13.26
C PRO A 56 12.50 -6.00 13.02
N SER A 57 12.54 -4.91 12.24
CA SER A 57 11.35 -4.09 11.98
C SER A 57 10.32 -4.78 11.09
N GLN A 58 10.75 -5.54 10.08
CA GLN A 58 9.84 -6.38 9.29
C GLN A 58 9.22 -7.50 10.14
N THR A 59 10.01 -8.13 11.01
CA THR A 59 9.53 -9.17 11.94
C THR A 59 8.48 -8.61 12.90
N ASN A 60 8.73 -7.45 13.50
CA ASN A 60 7.80 -6.84 14.45
C ASN A 60 6.55 -6.26 13.77
N LEU A 61 6.64 -5.74 12.54
CA LEU A 61 5.45 -5.36 11.77
C LEU A 61 4.56 -6.60 11.49
N ILE A 62 5.17 -7.71 11.10
CA ILE A 62 4.46 -8.98 10.92
C ILE A 62 3.82 -9.43 12.25
N ARG A 63 4.54 -9.32 13.37
CA ARG A 63 4.02 -9.64 14.71
C ARG A 63 2.80 -8.79 15.07
N VAL A 64 2.83 -7.49 14.78
CA VAL A 64 1.68 -6.59 15.01
C VAL A 64 0.48 -7.04 14.19
N ILE A 65 0.66 -7.27 12.88
CA ILE A 65 -0.42 -7.69 11.98
C ILE A 65 -1.00 -9.04 12.46
N ASP A 66 -0.17 -10.06 12.65
CA ASP A 66 -0.61 -11.37 13.11
C ASP A 66 -1.32 -11.30 14.47
N GLY A 67 -0.78 -10.52 15.41
CA GLY A 67 -1.34 -10.35 16.75
C GLY A 67 -2.71 -9.68 16.75
N ILE A 68 -2.95 -8.73 15.83
CA ILE A 68 -4.29 -8.15 15.62
C ILE A 68 -5.20 -9.21 14.98
N LEU A 69 -4.80 -9.80 13.85
CA LEU A 69 -5.63 -10.73 13.10
C LEU A 69 -6.06 -11.95 13.94
N ALA A 70 -5.19 -12.44 14.83
CA ALA A 70 -5.49 -13.55 15.73
C ALA A 70 -6.60 -13.24 16.76
N GLN A 71 -6.86 -11.96 17.04
CA GLN A 71 -7.86 -11.51 18.02
C GLN A 71 -9.10 -10.90 17.39
N MET A 72 -9.17 -10.85 16.06
CA MET A 72 -10.29 -10.33 15.29
C MET A 72 -11.03 -11.47 14.57
N PRO A 73 -12.30 -11.27 14.18
CA PRO A 73 -13.07 -12.30 13.50
C PRO A 73 -12.43 -12.82 12.21
N ALA A 74 -12.81 -14.03 11.81
CA ALA A 74 -12.47 -14.54 10.49
C ALA A 74 -12.98 -13.57 9.40
N GLY A 75 -12.14 -13.30 8.40
CA GLY A 75 -12.45 -12.32 7.36
C GLY A 75 -12.11 -10.87 7.71
N PHE A 76 -11.65 -10.55 8.92
CA PHE A 76 -11.20 -9.19 9.27
C PHE A 76 -10.14 -8.68 8.27
N GLY A 77 -10.41 -7.49 7.71
CA GLY A 77 -9.70 -6.94 6.57
C GLY A 77 -8.27 -6.51 6.87
N LEU A 78 -7.40 -6.74 5.90
CA LEU A 78 -6.00 -6.30 5.91
C LEU A 78 -5.68 -5.62 4.59
N THR A 79 -5.37 -4.33 4.66
CA THR A 79 -4.89 -3.52 3.53
C THR A 79 -3.55 -2.88 3.89
N MET A 80 -2.81 -2.39 2.89
CA MET A 80 -1.52 -1.74 3.12
C MET A 80 -1.31 -0.63 2.11
N ALA A 81 -0.90 0.54 2.58
CA ALA A 81 -0.69 1.74 1.77
C ALA A 81 0.77 2.19 1.74
N PRO A 82 1.77 1.34 1.44
CA PRO A 82 3.17 1.78 1.43
C PRO A 82 3.46 2.75 0.28
N GLU A 83 4.42 3.64 0.48
CA GLU A 83 5.10 4.38 -0.59
C GLU A 83 5.81 3.46 -1.62
N THR A 84 6.02 3.99 -2.83
CA THR A 84 6.58 3.23 -3.97
C THR A 84 7.99 2.70 -3.72
N ALA A 85 8.83 3.45 -3.01
CA ALA A 85 10.19 3.06 -2.66
C ALA A 85 10.22 1.75 -1.86
N TYR A 86 9.26 1.57 -0.94
CA TYR A 86 9.15 0.39 -0.10
C TYR A 86 8.64 -0.85 -0.82
N VAL A 87 8.12 -0.69 -2.04
CA VAL A 87 7.56 -1.77 -2.85
C VAL A 87 8.34 -1.90 -4.15
N THR A 88 7.89 -1.27 -5.23
CA THR A 88 8.49 -1.42 -6.56
C THR A 88 9.85 -0.75 -6.68
N GLY A 89 10.19 0.20 -5.81
CA GLY A 89 11.56 0.70 -5.68
C GLY A 89 12.59 -0.40 -5.39
N GLY A 90 12.15 -1.54 -4.84
CA GLY A 90 12.95 -2.77 -4.74
C GLY A 90 13.58 -3.22 -6.06
N SER A 91 12.98 -2.89 -7.20
CA SER A 91 13.52 -3.21 -8.54
C SER A 91 14.79 -2.44 -8.88
N VAL A 92 14.99 -1.27 -8.27
CA VAL A 92 16.20 -0.45 -8.42
C VAL A 92 17.29 -0.97 -7.50
N THR A 93 16.95 -1.20 -6.23
CA THR A 93 17.85 -1.76 -5.22
C THR A 93 17.04 -2.38 -4.09
N TYR A 94 17.57 -3.41 -3.44
CA TYR A 94 16.93 -4.03 -2.28
C TYR A 94 17.78 -3.86 -1.02
N GLY A 95 17.28 -3.05 -0.09
CA GLY A 95 17.97 -2.73 1.17
C GLY A 95 17.56 -1.37 1.74
N SER A 96 17.79 -1.16 3.04
CA SER A 96 17.22 -0.01 3.76
C SER A 96 15.70 0.06 3.53
N ILE A 97 15.13 1.21 3.19
CA ILE A 97 13.70 1.34 2.87
C ILE A 97 13.32 0.68 1.53
N TRP A 98 14.27 0.53 0.61
CA TRP A 98 13.99 0.10 -0.76
C TRP A 98 13.55 -1.36 -0.81
N GLY A 99 12.28 -1.58 -1.13
CA GLY A 99 11.64 -2.89 -1.11
C GLY A 99 11.33 -3.45 0.29
N ALA A 100 11.42 -2.65 1.36
CA ALA A 100 11.26 -3.15 2.73
C ALA A 100 9.86 -3.72 3.05
N TYR A 101 8.82 -3.35 2.30
CA TYR A 101 7.49 -3.97 2.43
C TYR A 101 7.34 -5.31 1.71
N LEU A 102 8.22 -5.62 0.74
CA LEU A 102 8.06 -6.78 -0.14
C LEU A 102 7.88 -8.13 0.60
N PRO A 103 8.67 -8.49 1.63
CA PRO A 103 8.44 -9.76 2.32
C PRO A 103 7.15 -9.76 3.15
N VAL A 104 6.70 -8.60 3.64
CA VAL A 104 5.43 -8.45 4.35
C VAL A 104 4.26 -8.64 3.37
N ILE A 105 4.28 -7.92 2.24
CA ILE A 105 3.29 -8.05 1.17
C ILE A 105 3.24 -9.49 0.68
N LYS A 106 4.39 -10.11 0.39
CA LYS A 106 4.47 -11.50 -0.08
C LYS A 106 3.75 -12.44 0.89
N LYS A 107 4.06 -12.37 2.19
CA LYS A 107 3.44 -13.24 3.20
C LYS A 107 1.90 -13.18 3.12
N TYR A 108 1.32 -11.98 3.10
CA TYR A 108 -0.13 -11.82 3.18
C TYR A 108 -0.84 -11.95 1.83
N ALA A 109 -0.15 -11.71 0.72
CA ALA A 109 -0.63 -12.06 -0.60
C ALA A 109 -0.69 -13.58 -0.78
N ASP A 110 0.40 -14.30 -0.44
CA ASP A 110 0.51 -15.75 -0.63
C ASP A 110 -0.46 -16.54 0.27
N ASN A 111 -0.73 -16.07 1.49
CA ASN A 111 -1.66 -16.74 2.41
C ASN A 111 -3.13 -16.28 2.25
N GLY A 112 -3.42 -15.42 1.28
CA GLY A 112 -4.76 -14.94 0.98
C GLY A 112 -5.36 -13.96 1.99
N ARG A 113 -4.62 -13.49 3.00
CA ARG A 113 -5.13 -12.52 4.00
C ARG A 113 -5.17 -11.09 3.49
N LEU A 114 -4.37 -10.74 2.48
CA LEU A 114 -4.38 -9.41 1.89
C LEU A 114 -5.69 -9.19 1.14
N TRP A 115 -6.48 -8.23 1.63
CA TRP A 115 -7.69 -7.78 0.94
C TRP A 115 -7.32 -7.03 -0.34
N TRP A 116 -6.40 -6.06 -0.22
CA TRP A 116 -5.75 -5.38 -1.34
C TRP A 116 -4.51 -4.60 -0.90
N LEU A 117 -3.67 -4.24 -1.87
CA LEU A 117 -2.56 -3.32 -1.75
C LEU A 117 -2.93 -1.98 -2.38
N ASN A 118 -2.82 -0.90 -1.61
CA ASN A 118 -3.13 0.47 -1.98
C ASN A 118 -1.88 1.35 -1.96
N THR A 119 -0.82 0.90 -2.63
CA THR A 119 0.45 1.63 -2.76
C THR A 119 0.24 3.07 -3.22
N GLN A 120 0.97 4.00 -2.61
CA GLN A 120 0.84 5.43 -2.83
C GLN A 120 1.54 5.86 -4.12
N TYR A 121 0.79 6.17 -5.19
CA TYR A 121 1.37 6.56 -6.49
C TYR A 121 1.60 8.09 -6.55
N TYR A 122 2.21 8.64 -5.51
CA TYR A 122 2.44 10.07 -5.32
C TYR A 122 3.70 10.33 -4.48
N ASN A 123 4.10 11.60 -4.36
CA ASN A 123 5.27 12.06 -3.58
C ASN A 123 6.64 11.44 -3.96
N GLY A 124 6.74 10.73 -5.07
CA GLY A 124 7.98 10.07 -5.50
C GLY A 124 7.95 9.62 -6.95
N SER A 125 8.89 8.75 -7.31
CA SER A 125 8.89 8.11 -8.63
C SER A 125 8.05 6.84 -8.63
N MET A 126 7.57 6.45 -9.80
CA MET A 126 6.92 5.18 -10.06
C MET A 126 7.93 4.22 -10.70
N TYR A 127 8.01 2.99 -10.21
CA TYR A 127 9.05 2.05 -10.65
C TYR A 127 8.48 0.88 -11.45
N GLY A 128 9.15 0.55 -12.55
CA GLY A 128 8.91 -0.68 -13.31
C GLY A 128 9.65 -1.87 -12.71
N CYS A 129 9.49 -3.05 -13.32
CA CYS A 129 10.12 -4.29 -12.83
C CYS A 129 11.61 -4.41 -13.16
N SER A 130 12.14 -3.59 -14.05
CA SER A 130 13.54 -3.67 -14.52
C SER A 130 14.43 -2.58 -13.92
N GLY A 131 13.99 -1.91 -12.85
CA GLY A 131 14.69 -0.76 -12.27
C GLY A 131 14.42 0.58 -12.99
N ASP A 132 13.49 0.59 -13.96
CA ASP A 132 13.05 1.82 -14.63
C ASP A 132 12.29 2.74 -13.66
N SER A 133 12.40 4.06 -13.89
CA SER A 133 11.76 5.09 -13.09
C SER A 133 10.93 6.04 -13.96
N TYR A 134 9.75 6.40 -13.50
CA TYR A 134 8.78 7.25 -14.18
C TYR A 134 8.24 8.31 -13.22
N SER A 135 7.83 9.47 -13.74
CA SER A 135 7.24 10.53 -12.92
C SER A 135 5.87 10.14 -12.37
N ALA A 136 5.61 10.45 -11.10
CA ALA A 136 4.25 10.47 -10.55
C ALA A 136 3.34 11.44 -11.32
N GLY A 137 2.03 11.22 -11.25
CA GLY A 137 1.05 12.04 -11.97
C GLY A 137 0.94 11.75 -13.46
N THR A 138 1.58 10.68 -13.94
CA THR A 138 1.53 10.28 -15.36
C THR A 138 0.87 8.92 -15.53
N VAL A 139 0.17 8.74 -16.67
CA VAL A 139 -0.41 7.43 -17.05
C VAL A 139 0.68 6.37 -17.24
N GLN A 140 1.86 6.78 -17.72
CA GLN A 140 3.00 5.89 -17.91
C GLN A 140 3.51 5.35 -16.57
N GLY A 141 3.74 6.21 -15.57
CA GLY A 141 4.18 5.79 -14.25
C GLY A 141 3.14 4.91 -13.55
N PHE A 142 1.86 5.31 -13.60
CA PHE A 142 0.76 4.48 -13.10
C PHE A 142 0.79 3.07 -13.70
N THR A 143 0.95 3.01 -15.03
CA THR A 143 0.92 1.75 -15.78
C THR A 143 2.11 0.87 -15.41
N ALA A 144 3.33 1.42 -15.43
CA ALA A 144 4.56 0.66 -15.19
C ALA A 144 4.56 -0.02 -13.81
N GLN A 145 4.09 0.70 -12.78
CA GLN A 145 4.05 0.18 -11.43
C GLN A 145 2.98 -0.91 -11.25
N THR A 146 1.77 -0.64 -11.76
CA THR A 146 0.62 -1.55 -11.68
C THR A 146 0.89 -2.86 -12.44
N ASP A 147 1.45 -2.75 -13.65
CA ASP A 147 1.81 -3.89 -14.49
C ASP A 147 2.96 -4.68 -13.87
N CYS A 148 3.93 -4.02 -13.23
CA CYS A 148 5.02 -4.70 -12.53
C CYS A 148 4.52 -5.58 -11.38
N LEU A 149 3.68 -5.02 -10.50
CA LEU A 149 3.10 -5.77 -9.38
C LEU A 149 2.26 -6.96 -9.84
N ASN A 150 1.50 -6.80 -10.93
CA ASN A 150 0.71 -7.89 -11.50
C ASN A 150 1.59 -8.93 -12.19
N LYS A 151 2.63 -8.54 -12.94
CA LYS A 151 3.58 -9.47 -13.56
C LYS A 151 4.30 -10.31 -12.50
N GLY A 152 4.69 -9.66 -11.41
CA GLY A 152 5.51 -10.21 -10.34
C GLY A 152 6.90 -9.57 -10.38
N LEU A 153 7.24 -8.84 -9.32
CA LEU A 153 8.57 -8.30 -9.11
C LEU A 153 9.49 -9.41 -8.58
N VAL A 154 10.65 -9.59 -9.19
CA VAL A 154 11.62 -10.61 -8.79
C VAL A 154 12.81 -9.95 -8.10
N ILE A 155 12.99 -10.21 -6.82
CA ILE A 155 14.13 -9.72 -6.02
C ILE A 155 14.91 -10.91 -5.50
N GLN A 156 16.20 -11.00 -5.80
CA GLN A 156 17.08 -12.08 -5.31
C GLN A 156 16.47 -13.48 -5.49
N GLY A 157 15.85 -13.74 -6.65
CA GLY A 157 15.17 -15.00 -6.98
C GLY A 157 13.78 -15.21 -6.36
N THR A 158 13.31 -14.30 -5.50
CA THR A 158 11.97 -14.35 -4.91
C THR A 158 11.00 -13.52 -5.74
N THR A 159 9.91 -14.14 -6.20
CA THR A 159 8.81 -13.44 -6.87
C THR A 159 7.78 -12.93 -5.86
N ILE A 160 7.44 -11.65 -5.97
CA ILE A 160 6.37 -10.98 -5.24
C ILE A 160 5.34 -10.49 -6.27
N ARG A 161 4.13 -11.05 -6.22
CA ARG A 161 3.05 -10.74 -7.16
C ARG A 161 1.81 -10.28 -6.41
N VAL A 162 1.22 -9.17 -6.85
CA VAL A 162 -0.10 -8.71 -6.42
C VAL A 162 -0.97 -8.60 -7.67
N PRO A 163 -1.93 -9.52 -7.89
CA PRO A 163 -2.79 -9.49 -9.07
C PRO A 163 -3.65 -8.21 -9.13
N TYR A 164 -4.10 -7.80 -10.33
CA TYR A 164 -4.87 -6.57 -10.51
C TYR A 164 -6.13 -6.47 -9.62
N ASP A 165 -6.83 -7.59 -9.38
CA ASP A 165 -8.02 -7.66 -8.53
C ASP A 165 -7.73 -7.53 -7.01
N LYS A 166 -6.44 -7.37 -6.68
CA LYS A 166 -5.90 -7.05 -5.35
C LYS A 166 -5.14 -5.72 -5.32
N GLN A 167 -5.12 -4.96 -6.42
CA GLN A 167 -4.48 -3.65 -6.48
C GLN A 167 -5.51 -2.53 -6.43
N VAL A 168 -5.26 -1.55 -5.56
CA VAL A 168 -6.07 -0.33 -5.40
C VAL A 168 -5.13 0.88 -5.42
N PRO A 169 -4.53 1.25 -6.58
CA PRO A 169 -3.55 2.34 -6.65
C PRO A 169 -4.03 3.63 -5.98
N GLY A 170 -3.17 4.19 -5.12
CA GLY A 170 -3.46 5.40 -4.34
C GLY A 170 -3.10 6.67 -5.11
N LEU A 171 -4.04 7.61 -5.24
CA LEU A 171 -3.84 8.87 -5.96
C LEU A 171 -4.21 10.10 -5.12
N PRO A 172 -3.55 11.25 -5.28
CA PRO A 172 -3.96 12.48 -4.62
C PRO A 172 -5.33 12.93 -5.16
N ALA A 173 -6.26 13.28 -4.27
CA ALA A 173 -7.62 13.67 -4.65
C ALA A 173 -7.68 14.95 -5.48
N GLN A 174 -6.78 15.89 -5.20
CA GLN A 174 -6.65 17.16 -5.90
C GLN A 174 -5.21 17.72 -5.79
N PRO A 175 -4.82 18.73 -6.58
CA PRO A 175 -3.57 19.44 -6.37
C PRO A 175 -3.46 19.98 -4.94
N GLY A 176 -2.29 19.86 -4.32
CA GLY A 176 -2.05 20.26 -2.94
C GLY A 176 -2.26 19.15 -1.90
N ALA A 177 -3.00 18.09 -2.24
CA ALA A 177 -3.13 16.93 -1.34
C ALA A 177 -1.81 16.14 -1.22
N ALA A 178 -1.10 15.99 -2.35
CA ALA A 178 0.24 15.40 -2.47
C ALA A 178 0.80 15.70 -3.88
N GLY A 179 2.11 15.50 -4.08
CA GLY A 179 2.74 15.63 -5.40
C GLY A 179 2.35 14.47 -6.33
N GLY A 180 2.21 14.72 -7.63
CA GLY A 180 1.81 13.67 -8.58
C GLY A 180 0.31 13.48 -8.74
N HIS A 181 -0.49 14.52 -8.51
CA HIS A 181 -1.92 14.53 -8.83
C HIS A 181 -2.17 14.25 -10.33
N MET A 182 -3.15 13.39 -10.62
CA MET A 182 -3.65 13.12 -11.97
C MET A 182 -5.01 13.78 -12.15
N THR A 183 -5.24 14.49 -13.26
CA THR A 183 -6.56 15.03 -13.58
C THR A 183 -7.59 13.90 -13.77
N PRO A 184 -8.90 14.15 -13.59
CA PRO A 184 -9.93 13.14 -13.82
C PRO A 184 -9.82 12.42 -15.18
N ALA A 185 -9.42 13.14 -16.24
CA ALA A 185 -9.19 12.58 -17.56
C ALA A 185 -8.00 11.60 -17.59
N LEU A 186 -6.88 11.94 -16.93
CA LEU A 186 -5.72 11.05 -16.81
C LEU A 186 -6.05 9.83 -15.94
N VAL A 187 -6.83 10.01 -14.86
CA VAL A 187 -7.33 8.91 -14.02
C VAL A 187 -8.20 7.96 -14.86
N ALA A 188 -9.13 8.49 -15.66
CA ALA A 188 -9.96 7.70 -16.55
C ALA A 188 -9.13 6.94 -17.60
N GLN A 189 -8.15 7.60 -18.20
CA GLN A 189 -7.24 6.98 -19.16
C GLN A 189 -6.45 5.81 -18.54
N ALA A 190 -5.89 6.02 -17.34
CA ALA A 190 -5.16 4.97 -16.62
C ALA A 190 -6.08 3.82 -16.18
N TRP A 191 -7.26 4.12 -15.64
CA TRP A 191 -8.24 3.13 -15.21
C TRP A 191 -8.74 2.25 -16.37
N ASN A 192 -9.16 2.87 -17.47
CA ASN A 192 -9.78 2.18 -18.61
C ASN A 192 -8.82 1.21 -19.30
N ARG A 193 -7.50 1.42 -19.19
CA ARG A 193 -6.48 0.47 -19.67
C ARG A 193 -6.69 -0.94 -19.12
N TYR A 194 -7.20 -1.06 -17.90
CA TYR A 194 -7.33 -2.34 -17.20
C TYR A 194 -8.68 -3.03 -17.43
N ALA A 195 -9.59 -2.42 -18.19
CA ALA A 195 -10.89 -3.00 -18.55
C ALA A 195 -11.65 -3.63 -17.37
N GLY A 196 -11.62 -2.98 -16.20
CA GLY A 196 -12.28 -3.46 -14.97
C GLY A 196 -11.48 -4.51 -14.17
N GLY A 197 -10.25 -4.84 -14.56
CA GLY A 197 -9.40 -5.79 -13.85
C GLY A 197 -8.82 -5.26 -12.53
N LEU A 198 -8.74 -3.94 -12.35
CA LEU A 198 -8.31 -3.35 -11.08
C LEU A 198 -9.42 -3.41 -10.03
N LYS A 199 -9.03 -3.69 -8.78
CA LYS A 199 -9.99 -3.75 -7.67
C LYS A 199 -10.65 -2.40 -7.39
N GLY A 200 -9.92 -1.32 -7.55
CA GLY A 200 -10.40 0.04 -7.28
C GLY A 200 -9.28 1.07 -7.32
N LEU A 201 -9.57 2.25 -6.78
CA LEU A 201 -8.60 3.32 -6.54
C LEU A 201 -8.74 3.80 -5.10
N MET A 202 -7.62 4.12 -4.48
CA MET A 202 -7.56 4.77 -3.17
C MET A 202 -7.25 6.25 -3.39
N THR A 203 -7.70 7.12 -2.49
CA THR A 203 -7.28 8.52 -2.55
C THR A 203 -6.87 9.08 -1.21
N TRP A 204 -5.81 9.89 -1.25
CA TRP A 204 -5.49 10.86 -0.20
C TRP A 204 -6.04 12.23 -0.63
N SER A 205 -7.13 12.73 -0.06
CA SER A 205 -8.02 12.07 0.90
C SER A 205 -9.47 12.47 0.65
N VAL A 206 -10.41 11.81 1.34
CA VAL A 206 -11.84 12.17 1.29
C VAL A 206 -12.09 13.64 1.65
N ASN A 207 -11.34 14.20 2.60
CA ASN A 207 -11.45 15.60 2.99
C ASN A 207 -10.95 16.53 1.87
N TRP A 208 -9.82 16.19 1.25
CA TRP A 208 -9.31 16.92 0.10
C TRP A 208 -10.28 16.86 -1.08
N ASP A 209 -10.88 15.70 -1.35
CA ASP A 209 -11.88 15.56 -2.42
C ASP A 209 -13.14 16.37 -2.13
N GLY A 210 -13.67 16.30 -0.90
CA GLY A 210 -14.83 17.09 -0.46
C GLY A 210 -14.59 18.60 -0.56
N ALA A 211 -13.39 19.07 -0.22
CA ALA A 211 -12.99 20.46 -0.41
C ALA A 211 -12.89 20.88 -1.89
N LYS A 212 -12.91 19.92 -2.81
CA LYS A 212 -12.89 20.14 -4.27
C LYS A 212 -14.17 19.69 -4.95
N ASN A 213 -15.31 19.71 -4.26
CA ASN A 213 -16.61 19.31 -4.82
C ASN A 213 -16.63 17.85 -5.35
N TRP A 214 -15.89 16.95 -4.70
CA TRP A 214 -15.90 15.51 -4.98
C TRP A 214 -15.44 15.16 -6.40
N THR A 215 -14.49 15.91 -6.97
CA THR A 215 -14.01 15.70 -8.35
C THR A 215 -13.38 14.33 -8.59
N PHE A 216 -12.67 13.78 -7.61
CA PHE A 216 -12.06 12.46 -7.72
C PHE A 216 -13.11 11.37 -7.49
N GLY A 217 -13.83 11.44 -6.37
CA GLY A 217 -14.82 10.44 -5.97
C GLY A 217 -15.93 10.25 -7.01
N ASN A 218 -16.50 11.35 -7.53
CA ASN A 218 -17.54 11.27 -8.56
C ASN A 218 -17.02 10.70 -9.88
N ASN A 219 -15.79 11.07 -10.27
CA ASN A 219 -15.15 10.53 -11.46
C ASN A 219 -14.95 9.01 -11.33
N VAL A 220 -14.33 8.55 -10.23
CA VAL A 220 -14.08 7.12 -9.99
C VAL A 220 -15.39 6.33 -9.83
N LYS A 221 -16.39 6.90 -9.17
CA LYS A 221 -17.74 6.29 -9.06
C LYS A 221 -18.35 6.04 -10.44
N THR A 222 -18.27 7.03 -11.33
CA THR A 222 -18.76 6.92 -12.71
C THR A 222 -18.00 5.84 -13.49
N LEU A 223 -16.66 5.82 -13.38
CA LEU A 223 -15.79 4.83 -14.04
C LEU A 223 -16.06 3.38 -13.57
N GLN A 224 -16.59 3.21 -12.36
CA GLN A 224 -16.96 1.92 -11.78
C GLN A 224 -18.44 1.54 -11.99
N GLY A 225 -19.25 2.42 -12.59
CA GLY A 225 -20.67 2.18 -12.82
C GLY A 225 -21.51 2.07 -11.54
N ARG A 226 -21.20 2.85 -10.51
CA ARG A 226 -21.88 2.85 -9.20
C ARG A 226 -22.65 4.14 -8.93
#